data_AF-S6APU6-F1
#
_entry.id   AF-S6APU6-F1
#
_cell.length_a   1.000
_cell.length_b   1.000
_cell.length_c   1.000
_cell.angle_alpha   90.00
_cell.angle_beta   90.00
_cell.angle_gamma   90.00
#
_symmetry.space_group_name_H-M   'P 1'
#
loop_
_entity.id
_entity.type
_entity.pdbx_description
1 polymer ?
#
loop_
_entity_poly.entity_id
_entity_poly.type
_entity_poly.pdbx_seq_one_letter_code
_entity_poly.pdbx_strand_id
1 'polypeptide(L)'
;RERHKAWRDAETALAKHRARVEQAEREGDYLRSSVEELTKLDPQPGEEEELAERRAIMMKSEKIAGDVNEAGELLSGQGSPVPTLASLVRRLERKIPEAPHLLEPVCRAIDEALNSLALAQDGIDHAMREIDFDPRVLEQVEERLFALRAAARKYSVAVEGLPA
;
A
#
# COMPACT_ATOMS: atom_id res chain seq x y z
N ARG A 1 3.35 67.57 -32.54
CA ARG A 1 2.30 66.75 -31.89
C ARG A 1 2.17 65.39 -32.55
N GLU A 2 2.01 65.30 -33.88
CA GLU A 2 1.93 64.01 -34.59
C GLU A 2 3.16 63.10 -34.45
N ARG A 3 4.38 63.64 -34.60
CA ARG A 3 5.62 62.85 -34.40
C ARG A 3 5.76 62.26 -32.98
N HIS A 4 5.31 62.99 -31.96
CA HIS A 4 5.30 62.50 -30.58
C HIS A 4 4.25 61.41 -30.37
N LYS A 5 3.06 61.54 -30.99
CA LYS A 5 2.04 60.49 -31.00
C LYS A 5 2.55 59.23 -31.70
N ALA A 6 3.10 59.36 -32.91
CA ALA A 6 3.67 58.24 -33.65
C ALA A 6 4.80 57.53 -32.90
N TRP A 7 5.65 58.27 -32.20
CA TRP A 7 6.69 57.69 -31.34
C TRP A 7 6.09 56.89 -30.17
N ARG A 8 5.08 57.45 -29.46
CA ARG A 8 4.38 56.75 -28.38
C ARG A 8 3.62 55.50 -28.85
N ASP A 9 3.01 55.57 -30.02
CA ASP A 9 2.32 54.44 -30.65
C ASP A 9 3.33 53.33 -30.99
N ALA A 10 4.49 53.68 -31.55
CA ALA A 10 5.57 52.74 -31.82
C ALA A 10 6.19 52.13 -30.54
N GLU A 11 6.37 52.93 -29.48
CA GLU A 11 6.84 52.47 -28.18
C GLU A 11 5.86 51.45 -27.56
N THR A 12 4.56 51.74 -27.63
CA THR A 12 3.49 50.84 -27.18
C THR A 12 3.45 49.55 -27.99
N ALA A 13 3.57 49.65 -29.32
CA ALA A 13 3.63 48.48 -30.19
C ALA A 13 4.85 47.60 -29.87
N LEU A 14 6.03 48.20 -29.69
CA LEU A 14 7.24 47.49 -29.31
C LEU A 14 7.07 46.76 -27.96
N ALA A 15 6.51 47.44 -26.96
CA ALA A 15 6.24 46.83 -25.65
C ALA A 15 5.29 45.62 -25.77
N LYS A 16 4.22 45.74 -26.56
CA LYS A 16 3.28 44.64 -26.82
C LYS A 16 3.95 43.47 -27.53
N HIS A 17 4.80 43.72 -28.52
CA HIS A 17 5.54 42.66 -29.21
C HIS A 17 6.54 41.96 -28.29
N ARG A 18 7.25 42.70 -27.43
CA ARG A 18 8.16 42.12 -26.44
C ARG A 18 7.41 41.23 -25.43
N ALA A 19 6.28 41.69 -24.91
CA ALA A 19 5.46 40.90 -24.00
C ALA A 19 4.95 39.60 -24.65
N ARG A 20 4.60 39.63 -25.94
CA ARG A 20 4.20 38.42 -26.69
C ARG A 20 5.36 37.46 -26.88
N VAL A 21 6.57 37.95 -27.15
CA VAL A 21 7.77 37.10 -27.26
C VAL A 21 8.06 36.42 -25.91
N GLU A 22 8.07 37.18 -24.83
CA GLU A 22 8.31 36.64 -23.48
C GLU A 22 7.24 35.62 -23.06
N GLN A 23 5.98 35.86 -23.41
CA GLN A 23 4.90 34.89 -23.19
C GLN A 23 5.12 33.59 -23.98
N ALA A 24 5.49 33.71 -25.27
CA ALA A 24 5.75 32.55 -26.12
C ALA A 24 6.99 31.76 -25.68
N GLU A 25 8.04 32.44 -25.18
CA GLU A 25 9.22 31.79 -24.61
C GLU A 25 8.85 30.96 -23.38
N ARG A 26 8.10 31.54 -22.44
CA ARG A 26 7.61 30.83 -21.23
C ARG A 26 6.73 29.64 -21.58
N GLU A 27 5.84 29.80 -22.55
CA GLU A 27 4.98 28.71 -23.02
C GLU A 27 5.81 27.59 -23.68
N GLY A 28 6.81 27.94 -24.49
CA GLY A 28 7.72 26.98 -25.11
C GLY A 28 8.54 26.19 -24.09
N ASP A 29 9.04 26.84 -23.04
CA ASP A 29 9.76 26.18 -21.95
C ASP A 29 8.85 25.21 -21.17
N TYR A 30 7.62 25.65 -20.87
CA TYR A 30 6.62 24.80 -20.21
C TYR A 30 6.27 23.56 -21.06
N LEU A 31 6.05 23.74 -22.36
CA LEU A 31 5.73 22.63 -23.26
C LEU A 31 6.88 21.65 -23.41
N ARG A 32 8.14 22.13 -23.56
CA ARG A 32 9.31 21.25 -23.58
C ARG A 32 9.43 20.42 -22.31
N SER A 33 9.36 21.06 -21.14
CA SER A 33 9.40 20.36 -19.86
C SER A 33 8.27 19.35 -19.72
N SER A 34 7.08 19.67 -20.23
CA SER A 34 5.92 18.76 -20.17
C SER A 34 6.11 17.54 -21.06
N VAL A 35 6.64 17.73 -22.27
CA VAL A 35 6.97 16.62 -23.18
C VAL A 35 8.04 15.72 -22.57
N GLU A 36 9.11 16.30 -22.02
CA GLU A 36 10.20 15.53 -21.38
C GLU A 36 9.67 14.69 -20.20
N GLU A 37 8.81 15.27 -19.37
CA GLU A 37 8.19 14.58 -18.23
C GLU A 37 7.28 13.44 -18.66
N LEU A 38 6.38 13.68 -19.62
CA LEU A 38 5.45 12.67 -20.13
C LEU A 38 6.20 11.55 -20.87
N THR A 39 7.22 11.90 -21.65
CA THR A 39 8.08 10.92 -22.33
C THR A 39 8.82 10.04 -21.32
N LYS A 40 9.29 10.61 -20.20
CA LYS A 40 9.94 9.84 -19.14
C LYS A 40 8.94 8.97 -18.37
N LEU A 41 7.71 9.45 -18.19
CA LEU A 41 6.66 8.71 -17.52
C LEU A 41 6.22 7.51 -18.35
N ASP A 42 6.21 7.62 -19.69
CA ASP A 42 5.86 6.54 -20.61
C ASP A 42 4.56 5.79 -20.20
N PRO A 43 3.42 6.48 -20.04
CA PRO A 43 2.15 5.84 -19.69
C PRO A 43 1.73 4.82 -20.74
N GLN A 44 1.36 3.61 -20.31
CA GLN A 44 0.84 2.62 -21.25
C GLN A 44 -0.70 2.59 -21.24
N PRO A 45 -1.36 2.30 -22.38
CA PRO A 45 -2.81 2.09 -22.42
C PRO A 45 -3.24 0.97 -21.47
N GLY A 46 -4.34 1.15 -20.72
CA GLY A 46 -4.85 0.16 -19.76
C GLY A 46 -4.01 0.00 -18.48
N GLU A 47 -2.85 0.65 -18.37
CA GLU A 47 -1.91 0.45 -17.27
C GLU A 47 -2.50 0.79 -15.90
N GLU A 48 -3.30 1.87 -15.79
CA GLU A 48 -3.92 2.25 -14.51
C GLU A 48 -4.87 1.16 -14.01
N GLU A 49 -5.68 0.58 -14.89
CA GLU A 49 -6.66 -0.45 -14.53
C GLU A 49 -5.95 -1.72 -14.05
N GLU A 50 -4.96 -2.20 -14.83
CA GLU A 50 -4.16 -3.37 -14.46
C GLU A 50 -3.43 -3.19 -13.12
N LEU A 51 -2.81 -2.02 -12.90
CA LEU A 51 -2.13 -1.73 -11.64
C LEU A 51 -3.12 -1.61 -10.48
N ALA A 52 -4.31 -1.01 -10.69
CA ALA A 52 -5.32 -0.87 -9.65
C ALA A 52 -5.88 -2.24 -9.22
N GLU A 53 -6.15 -3.13 -10.17
CA GLU A 53 -6.57 -4.51 -9.89
C GLU A 53 -5.49 -5.28 -9.13
N ARG A 54 -4.24 -5.20 -9.61
CA ARG A 54 -3.09 -5.84 -8.97
C ARG A 54 -2.90 -5.33 -7.53
N ARG A 55 -2.98 -4.01 -7.33
CA ARG A 55 -2.93 -3.39 -6.00
C ARG A 55 -4.03 -3.93 -5.09
N ALA A 56 -5.27 -4.05 -5.59
CA ALA A 56 -6.38 -4.55 -4.78
C ALA A 56 -6.18 -6.00 -4.32
N ILE A 57 -5.58 -6.86 -5.15
CA ILE A 57 -5.22 -8.23 -4.79
C ILE A 57 -4.10 -8.25 -3.74
N MET A 58 -3.06 -7.43 -3.92
CA MET A 58 -1.93 -7.33 -2.99
C MET A 58 -2.34 -6.82 -1.61
N MET A 59 -3.17 -5.77 -1.56
CA MET A 59 -3.70 -5.24 -0.29
C MET A 59 -4.52 -6.28 0.51
N LYS A 60 -5.28 -7.14 -0.19
CA LYS A 60 -5.98 -8.25 0.47
C LYS A 60 -5.00 -9.27 1.05
N SER A 61 -3.95 -9.57 0.29
CA SER A 61 -2.90 -10.50 0.71
C SER A 61 -2.10 -9.96 1.91
N GLU A 62 -1.77 -8.67 1.90
CA GLU A 62 -1.15 -7.96 3.03
C GLU A 62 -2.00 -8.08 4.29
N LYS A 63 -3.31 -7.81 4.18
CA LYS A 63 -4.22 -7.90 5.32
C LYS A 63 -4.26 -9.32 5.89
N ILE A 64 -4.38 -10.32 5.03
CA ILE A 64 -4.36 -11.73 5.45
C ILE A 64 -3.02 -12.06 6.13
N ALA A 65 -1.89 -11.59 5.58
CA ALA A 65 -0.58 -11.76 6.20
C ALA A 65 -0.52 -11.13 7.61
N GLY A 66 -1.07 -9.93 7.76
CA GLY A 66 -1.18 -9.24 9.04
C GLY A 66 -2.00 -10.04 10.06
N ASP A 67 -3.21 -10.48 9.68
CA ASP A 67 -4.11 -11.25 10.53
C ASP A 67 -3.48 -12.60 10.96
N VAL A 68 -2.77 -13.28 10.04
CA VAL A 68 -2.07 -14.53 10.33
C VAL A 68 -0.88 -14.32 11.26
N ASN A 69 -0.09 -13.26 11.06
CA ASN A 69 1.00 -12.89 11.97
C ASN A 69 0.48 -12.57 13.37
N GLU A 70 -0.63 -11.82 13.48
CA GLU A 70 -1.26 -11.51 14.76
C GLU A 70 -1.72 -12.80 15.47
N ALA A 71 -2.34 -13.74 14.74
CA ALA A 71 -2.72 -15.02 15.29
C ALA A 71 -1.50 -15.81 15.82
N GLY A 72 -0.37 -15.79 15.09
CA GLY A 72 0.88 -16.42 15.52
C GLY A 72 1.46 -15.80 16.79
N GLU A 73 1.45 -14.46 16.90
CA GLU A 73 1.90 -13.76 18.11
C GLU A 73 0.97 -14.04 19.30
N LEU A 74 -0.34 -14.13 19.11
CA LEU A 74 -1.27 -14.48 20.18
C LEU A 74 -1.06 -15.89 20.74
N LEU A 75 -0.66 -16.85 19.90
CA LEU A 75 -0.46 -18.24 20.31
C LEU A 75 0.96 -18.55 20.81
N SER A 76 1.99 -17.88 20.29
CA SER A 76 3.40 -18.15 20.62
C SER A 76 4.12 -17.00 21.36
N GLY A 77 3.54 -15.80 21.37
CA GLY A 77 4.14 -14.59 21.92
C GLY A 77 4.10 -14.49 23.44
N GLN A 78 4.57 -13.35 23.97
CA GLN A 78 4.68 -13.12 25.42
C GLN A 78 3.34 -13.18 26.16
N GLY A 79 2.24 -12.83 25.47
CA GLY A 79 0.88 -12.88 26.00
C GLY A 79 0.17 -14.23 25.85
N SER A 80 0.86 -15.27 25.34
CA SER A 80 0.22 -16.54 25.02
C SER A 80 -0.44 -17.20 26.24
N PRO A 81 -1.68 -17.71 26.11
CA PRO A 81 -2.33 -18.46 27.17
C PRO A 81 -1.75 -19.88 27.33
N VAL A 82 -1.02 -20.40 26.33
CA VAL A 82 -0.57 -21.80 26.26
C VAL A 82 0.30 -22.17 27.47
N PRO A 83 1.36 -21.41 27.86
CA PRO A 83 2.17 -21.74 29.03
C PRO A 83 1.35 -21.70 30.33
N THR A 84 0.41 -20.76 30.43
CA THR A 84 -0.47 -20.61 31.61
C THR A 84 -1.40 -21.81 31.75
N LEU A 85 -2.05 -22.23 30.67
CA LEU A 85 -2.92 -23.41 30.62
C LEU A 85 -2.14 -24.70 30.91
N ALA A 86 -0.97 -24.88 30.31
CA ALA A 86 -0.10 -26.03 30.57
C ALA A 86 0.38 -26.07 32.04
N SER A 87 0.67 -24.91 32.64
CA SER A 87 1.04 -24.85 34.06
C SER A 87 -0.15 -25.19 34.97
N LEU A 88 -1.36 -24.76 34.60
CA LEU A 88 -2.59 -25.03 35.32
C LEU A 88 -2.91 -26.53 35.30
N VAL A 89 -2.87 -27.17 34.12
CA VAL A 89 -3.17 -28.59 33.99
C VAL A 89 -2.23 -29.42 34.86
N ARG A 90 -0.91 -29.15 34.81
CA ARG A 90 0.09 -29.82 35.66
C ARG A 90 -0.19 -29.66 37.16
N ARG A 91 -0.72 -28.50 37.59
CA ARG A 91 -1.10 -28.28 39.00
C ARG A 91 -2.32 -29.11 39.38
N LEU A 92 -3.32 -29.20 38.50
CA LEU A 92 -4.55 -29.96 38.72
C LEU A 92 -4.30 -31.47 38.68
N GLU A 93 -3.44 -31.95 37.79
CA GLU A 93 -3.05 -33.36 37.70
C GLU A 93 -2.48 -33.89 39.02
N ARG A 94 -1.63 -33.10 39.69
CA ARG A 94 -1.08 -33.45 41.02
C ARG A 94 -2.15 -33.57 42.11
N LYS A 95 -3.34 -33.01 41.89
CA LYS A 95 -4.47 -33.00 42.81
C LYS A 95 -5.52 -34.06 42.48
N ILE A 96 -5.39 -34.77 41.36
CA ILE A 96 -6.32 -35.84 40.94
C ILE A 96 -6.60 -36.86 42.06
N PRO A 97 -5.60 -37.36 42.83
CA PRO A 97 -5.88 -38.34 43.89
C PRO A 97 -6.84 -37.84 44.97
N GLU A 98 -6.96 -36.52 45.16
CA GLU A 98 -7.84 -35.91 46.17
C GLU A 98 -9.31 -35.83 45.69
N ALA A 99 -9.54 -35.70 44.38
CA ALA A 99 -10.88 -35.56 43.81
C ALA A 99 -10.94 -35.98 42.33
N PRO A 100 -10.78 -37.28 42.01
CA PRO A 100 -10.58 -37.75 40.64
C PRO A 100 -11.78 -37.44 39.73
N HIS A 101 -13.00 -37.69 40.23
CA HIS A 101 -14.24 -37.42 39.51
C HIS A 101 -14.47 -35.93 39.18
N LEU A 102 -13.81 -35.00 39.88
CA LEU A 102 -13.89 -33.56 39.60
C LEU A 102 -12.76 -33.10 38.68
N LEU A 103 -11.54 -33.62 38.86
CA LEU A 103 -10.34 -33.06 38.23
C LEU A 103 -9.96 -33.76 36.92
N GLU A 104 -10.23 -35.07 36.77
CA GLU A 104 -9.90 -35.80 35.54
C GLU A 104 -10.61 -35.23 34.29
N PRO A 105 -11.92 -34.90 34.31
CA PRO A 105 -12.59 -34.32 33.14
C PRO A 105 -12.05 -32.94 32.78
N VAL A 106 -11.69 -32.13 33.79
CA VAL A 106 -11.16 -30.77 33.61
C VAL A 106 -9.76 -30.83 32.98
N CYS A 107 -8.87 -31.69 33.49
CA CYS A 107 -7.52 -31.84 32.93
C CYS A 107 -7.59 -32.30 31.47
N ARG A 108 -8.42 -33.32 31.19
CA ARG A 108 -8.62 -33.83 29.83
C ARG A 108 -9.08 -32.75 28.85
N ALA A 109 -10.06 -31.94 29.24
CA ALA A 109 -10.56 -30.86 28.38
C ALA A 109 -9.49 -29.79 28.11
N ILE A 110 -8.65 -29.46 29.10
CA ILE A 110 -7.53 -28.53 28.92
C ILE A 110 -6.46 -29.13 28.01
N ASP A 111 -6.14 -30.41 28.16
CA ASP A 111 -5.17 -31.10 27.30
C ASP A 111 -5.63 -31.17 25.83
N GLU A 112 -6.91 -31.48 25.59
CA GLU A 112 -7.51 -31.44 24.25
C GLU A 112 -7.46 -30.04 23.63
N ALA A 113 -7.70 -29.00 24.43
CA ALA A 113 -7.56 -27.61 23.99
C ALA A 113 -6.10 -27.25 23.67
N LEU A 114 -5.15 -27.66 24.51
CA LEU A 114 -3.71 -27.45 24.27
C LEU A 114 -3.23 -28.13 22.98
N ASN A 115 -3.69 -29.36 22.72
CA ASN A 115 -3.39 -30.06 21.47
C ASN A 115 -3.99 -29.33 20.25
N SER A 116 -5.21 -28.83 20.38
CA SER A 116 -5.87 -28.05 19.31
C SER A 116 -5.13 -26.74 19.03
N LEU A 117 -4.62 -26.07 20.05
CA LEU A 117 -3.81 -24.85 19.91
C LEU A 117 -2.46 -25.14 19.23
N ALA A 118 -1.83 -26.28 19.52
CA ALA A 118 -0.60 -26.69 18.82
C ALA A 118 -0.86 -26.93 17.32
N LEU A 119 -1.94 -27.62 16.97
CA LEU A 119 -2.34 -27.81 15.57
C LEU A 119 -2.64 -26.47 14.86
N ALA A 120 -3.26 -25.53 15.57
CA ALA A 120 -3.50 -24.19 15.04
C ALA A 120 -2.19 -23.43 14.78
N GLN A 121 -1.20 -23.54 15.67
CA GLN A 121 0.14 -22.97 15.47
C GLN A 121 0.81 -23.54 14.23
N ASP A 122 0.81 -24.86 14.04
CA ASP A 122 1.38 -25.49 12.84
C ASP A 122 0.69 -25.00 11.55
N GLY A 123 -0.63 -24.82 11.60
CA GLY A 123 -1.42 -24.26 10.50
C GLY A 123 -1.08 -22.81 10.18
N ILE A 124 -0.86 -21.98 11.21
CA ILE A 124 -0.40 -20.59 11.06
C ILE A 124 0.99 -20.55 10.44
N ASP A 125 1.92 -21.34 10.95
CA ASP A 125 3.30 -21.40 10.43
C ASP A 125 3.33 -21.90 8.96
N HIS A 126 2.39 -22.74 8.56
CA HIS A 126 2.21 -23.11 7.17
C HIS A 126 1.64 -21.95 6.34
N ALA A 127 0.57 -21.31 6.81
CA ALA A 127 -0.02 -20.16 6.12
C ALA A 127 1.01 -19.02 5.92
N MET A 128 1.82 -18.72 6.94
CA MET A 128 2.90 -17.71 6.83
C MET A 128 3.93 -18.03 5.75
N ARG A 129 4.18 -19.32 5.47
CA ARG A 129 5.11 -19.75 4.40
C ARG A 129 4.48 -19.70 3.02
N GLU A 130 3.17 -19.92 2.92
CA GLU A 130 2.43 -19.91 1.65
C GLU A 130 1.98 -18.51 1.22
N ILE A 131 1.87 -17.57 2.17
CA ILE A 131 1.51 -16.19 1.87
C ILE A 131 2.67 -15.53 1.10
N ASP A 132 2.55 -15.54 -0.22
CA ASP A 132 3.41 -14.83 -1.16
C ASP A 132 3.03 -13.34 -1.20
N PHE A 133 3.40 -12.61 -0.14
CA PHE A 133 3.27 -11.16 -0.07
C PHE A 133 4.65 -10.51 0.00
N ASP A 134 5.01 -9.77 -1.05
CA ASP A 134 6.19 -8.90 -1.07
C ASP A 134 5.76 -7.42 -0.93
N PRO A 135 6.00 -6.78 0.23
CA PRO A 135 5.68 -5.36 0.45
C PRO A 135 6.33 -4.43 -0.59
N ARG A 136 7.51 -4.78 -1.11
CA ARG A 136 8.24 -3.94 -2.06
C ARG A 136 7.55 -3.89 -3.41
N VAL A 137 6.89 -4.99 -3.80
CA VAL A 137 6.14 -5.04 -5.06
C VAL A 137 4.87 -4.22 -4.94
N LEU A 138 4.18 -4.27 -3.79
CA LEU A 138 3.04 -3.39 -3.53
C LEU A 138 3.44 -1.91 -3.59
N GLU A 139 4.54 -1.52 -2.93
CA GLU A 139 5.08 -0.16 -2.97
C GLU A 139 5.35 0.32 -4.41
N GLN A 140 6.01 -0.50 -5.24
CA GLN A 140 6.28 -0.17 -6.65
C GLN A 140 4.99 0.04 -7.46
N VAL A 141 3.97 -0.79 -7.26
CA VAL A 141 2.66 -0.65 -7.92
C VAL A 141 1.98 0.65 -7.49
N GLU A 142 2.06 1.00 -6.20
CA GLU A 142 1.50 2.24 -5.67
C GLU A 142 2.22 3.49 -6.17
N GLU A 143 3.55 3.47 -6.20
CA GLU A 143 4.37 4.56 -6.76
C GLU A 143 4.04 4.81 -8.22
N ARG A 144 3.91 3.75 -9.02
CA ARG A 144 3.55 3.86 -10.43
C ARG A 144 2.15 4.44 -10.62
N LEU A 145 1.16 3.94 -9.87
CA LEU A 145 -0.21 4.49 -9.86
C LEU A 145 -0.22 5.97 -9.45
N PHE A 146 0.56 6.33 -8.44
CA PHE A 146 0.66 7.70 -7.97
C PHE A 146 1.25 8.62 -9.04
N ALA A 147 2.32 8.20 -9.72
CA ALA A 147 2.95 8.95 -10.79
C ALA A 147 1.99 9.19 -11.97
N LEU A 148 1.29 8.15 -12.43
CA LEU A 148 0.28 8.25 -13.50
C LEU A 148 -0.83 9.24 -13.14
N ARG A 149 -1.40 9.10 -11.94
CA ARG A 149 -2.48 9.98 -11.45
C ARG A 149 -2.01 11.42 -11.21
N ALA A 150 -0.76 11.61 -10.80
CA ALA A 150 -0.18 12.94 -10.63
C ALA A 150 -0.05 13.65 -11.98
N ALA A 151 0.43 12.96 -13.02
CA ALA A 151 0.50 13.50 -14.37
C ALA A 151 -0.90 13.80 -14.92
N ALA A 152 -1.85 12.87 -14.80
CA ALA A 152 -3.24 13.07 -15.20
C ALA A 152 -3.85 14.34 -14.59
N ARG A 153 -3.66 14.56 -13.29
CA ARG A 153 -4.07 15.79 -12.60
C ARG A 153 -3.35 17.04 -13.14
N LYS A 154 -2.03 16.96 -13.33
CA LYS A 154 -1.21 18.08 -13.83
C LYS A 154 -1.63 18.54 -15.22
N TYR A 155 -1.97 17.61 -16.10
CA TYR A 155 -2.37 17.89 -17.48
C TYR A 155 -3.90 17.94 -17.67
N SER A 156 -4.67 17.82 -16.58
CA SER A 156 -6.14 17.90 -16.57
C SER A 156 -6.82 16.92 -17.53
N VAL A 157 -6.31 15.69 -17.59
CA VAL A 157 -6.86 14.58 -18.38
C VAL A 157 -7.06 13.36 -17.50
N ALA A 158 -7.81 12.35 -17.97
CA ALA A 158 -7.75 11.02 -17.38
C ALA A 158 -6.37 10.38 -17.65
N VAL A 159 -5.98 9.35 -16.88
CA VAL A 159 -4.71 8.62 -17.14
C VAL A 159 -4.71 8.03 -18.54
N GLU A 160 -5.83 7.44 -18.98
CA GLU A 160 -6.08 6.98 -20.36
C GLU A 160 -5.89 8.09 -21.42
N GLY A 161 -5.99 9.36 -21.03
CA GLY A 161 -5.79 10.50 -21.93
C GLY A 161 -4.34 11.00 -21.97
N LEU A 162 -3.42 10.39 -21.22
CA LEU A 162 -2.01 10.72 -21.30
C LEU A 162 -1.41 10.14 -22.60
N PRO A 163 -0.46 10.84 -23.23
CA PRO A 163 0.22 10.30 -24.40
C PRO A 163 1.11 9.13 -23.98
N ALA A 164 0.95 8.01 -24.69
CA ALA A 164 1.91 6.92 -24.71
C ALA A 164 3.16 7.33 -25.50
#